data_AF-A0A356CT80-F1
#
_entry.id   AF-A0A356CT80-F1
#
_cell.length_a   1.000
_cell.length_b   1.000
_cell.length_c   1.000
_cell.angle_alpha   90.00
_cell.angle_beta   90.00
_cell.angle_gamma   90.00
#
_symmetry.space_group_name_H-M   'P 1'
#
loop_
_entity.id
_entity.type
_entity.pdbx_description
1 polymer ?
#
loop_
_entity_poly.entity_id
_entity_poly.type
_entity_poly.pdbx_seq_one_letter_code
_entity_poly.pdbx_strand_id
1 'polypeptide(L)' 'WDKAFKEPGLKMHLYGKHEARPGRKMGHFTVLDEKLEIAFQKAMEVRKLFGIA' A
#
# COMPACT_ATOMS: atom_id res chain seq x y z
N TRP A 1 1.20 5.25 -9.07
CA TRP A 1 0.41 5.50 -7.85
C TRP A 1 -1.07 5.40 -8.18
N ASP A 2 -1.59 6.11 -9.17
CA ASP A 2 -3.01 6.09 -9.60
C ASP A 2 -3.64 4.70 -9.70
N LYS A 3 -2.93 3.72 -10.25
CA LYS A 3 -3.42 2.33 -10.35
C LYS A 3 -3.71 1.71 -8.98
N ALA A 4 -2.86 1.93 -7.98
CA ALA A 4 -3.08 1.43 -6.62
C ALA A 4 -4.22 2.18 -5.92
N PHE A 5 -4.34 3.49 -6.14
CA PHE A 5 -5.43 4.30 -5.58
C PHE A 5 -6.82 4.00 -6.17
N LYS A 6 -6.91 3.15 -7.22
CA LYS A 6 -8.19 2.62 -7.69
C LYS A 6 -8.74 1.49 -6.82
N GLU A 7 -7.94 0.90 -5.93
CA GLU A 7 -8.42 -0.11 -4.97
C GLU A 7 -9.25 0.59 -3.86
N PRO A 8 -10.57 0.34 -3.77
CA PRO A 8 -11.42 1.07 -2.82
C PRO A 8 -11.05 0.87 -1.35
N GLY A 9 -10.53 -0.33 -1.01
CA GLY A 9 -10.13 -0.67 0.35
C GLY A 9 -8.78 -0.06 0.78
N LEU A 10 -8.03 0.56 -0.13
CA LEU A 10 -6.69 1.06 0.15
C LEU A 10 -6.71 2.30 1.06
N LYS A 11 -6.04 2.19 2.21
CA LYS A 11 -5.72 3.30 3.11
C LYS A 11 -4.20 3.46 3.16
N MET A 12 -3.71 4.58 2.65
CA MET A 12 -2.29 4.91 2.61
C MET A 12 -1.95 5.91 3.73
N HIS A 13 -0.88 5.65 4.47
CA HIS A 13 -0.34 6.56 5.47
C HIS A 13 1.15 6.83 5.24
N LEU A 14 1.46 8.05 4.80
CA LEU A 14 2.83 8.53 4.63
C LEU A 14 3.27 9.32 5.87
N TYR A 15 4.51 9.13 6.30
CA TYR A 15 5.03 9.76 7.51
C TYR A 15 5.49 11.22 7.30
N GLY A 16 5.29 11.80 6.11
CA GLY A 16 5.71 13.17 5.81
C GLY A 16 7.23 13.41 5.85
N LYS A 17 8.05 12.36 5.76
CA LYS A 17 9.52 12.49 5.74
C LYS A 17 9.97 13.19 4.46
N HIS A 18 10.80 14.22 4.59
CA HIS A 18 11.26 15.04 3.47
C HIS A 18 12.01 14.28 2.36
N GLU A 19 12.70 13.17 2.69
CA GLU A 19 13.57 12.47 1.75
C GLU A 19 13.46 10.95 1.89
N ALA A 20 13.28 10.26 0.76
CA ALA A 20 13.35 8.81 0.66
C ALA A 20 14.80 8.33 0.57
N ARG A 21 15.13 7.23 1.26
CA ARG A 21 16.46 6.58 1.23
C ARG A 21 16.30 5.05 1.20
N PRO A 22 17.24 4.29 0.62
CA PRO A 22 17.18 2.82 0.63
C PRO A 22 16.95 2.27 2.05
N GLY A 23 16.01 1.34 2.20
CA GLY A 23 15.63 0.74 3.49
C GLY A 23 14.83 1.65 4.44
N ARG A 24 14.68 2.95 4.14
CA ARG A 24 13.94 3.88 5.00
C ARG A 24 12.43 3.67 4.82
N LYS A 25 11.73 3.32 5.89
CA LYS A 25 10.26 3.25 5.90
C LYS A 25 9.66 4.65 5.72
N MET A 26 8.99 4.88 4.60
CA MET A 26 8.36 6.17 4.26
C MET A 26 6.88 6.26 4.66
N GLY A 27 6.29 5.12 4.99
CA GLY A 27 4.90 5.01 5.37
C GLY A 27 4.53 3.55 5.56
N HIS A 28 3.23 3.31 5.55
CA HIS A 28 2.62 2.00 5.39
C HIS A 28 1.27 2.17 4.69
N PHE A 29 0.69 1.06 4.29
CA PHE A 29 -0.69 1.04 3.83
C PHE A 29 -1.42 -0.16 4.42
N THR A 30 -2.74 -0.06 4.42
CA THR A 30 -3.66 -1.13 4.81
C THR A 30 -4.69 -1.27 3.69
N VAL A 31 -5.13 -2.50 3.43
CA VAL A 31 -6.30 -2.74 2.57
C VAL A 31 -7.39 -3.35 3.43
N LEU A 32 -8.57 -2.77 3.38
CA LEU A 32 -9.75 -3.21 4.12
C LEU A 32 -10.67 -4.01 3.20
N ASP A 33 -11.16 -5.14 3.72
CA ASP A 33 -12.22 -5.94 3.11
C ASP A 33 -12.97 -6.69 4.22
N GLU A 34 -14.17 -7.17 3.95
CA GLU A 34 -14.95 -7.98 4.90
C GLU A 34 -14.35 -9.37 5.10
N LYS A 35 -13.63 -9.89 4.08
CA LYS A 35 -12.97 -11.20 4.14
C LYS A 35 -11.45 -11.05 4.17
N LEU A 36 -10.82 -11.70 5.14
CA LEU A 36 -9.37 -11.63 5.34
C LEU A 36 -8.58 -12.03 4.09
N GLU A 37 -9.00 -13.12 3.44
CA GLU A 37 -8.31 -13.66 2.26
C GLU A 37 -8.36 -12.67 1.08
N ILE A 38 -9.48 -11.98 0.92
CA ILE A 38 -9.66 -10.95 -0.12
C ILE A 38 -8.81 -9.71 0.21
N ALA A 39 -8.85 -9.24 1.46
CA ALA A 39 -8.02 -8.12 1.91
C ALA A 39 -6.53 -8.40 1.66
N PHE A 40 -6.08 -9.63 1.98
CA PHE A 40 -4.71 -10.06 1.76
C PHE A 40 -4.34 -10.09 0.27
N GLN A 41 -5.16 -10.70 -0.58
CA GLN A 41 -4.93 -10.75 -2.02
C GLN A 41 -4.80 -9.33 -2.61
N LYS A 42 -5.76 -8.46 -2.30
CA LYS A 42 -5.74 -7.06 -2.75
C LYS A 42 -4.53 -6.29 -2.23
N ALA A 43 -4.13 -6.51 -0.98
CA ALA A 43 -2.93 -5.91 -0.42
C ALA A 43 -1.65 -6.32 -1.19
N MET A 44 -1.56 -7.59 -1.61
CA MET A 44 -0.44 -8.07 -2.41
C MET A 44 -0.44 -7.49 -3.84
N GLU A 45 -1.61 -7.32 -4.44
CA GLU A 45 -1.75 -6.62 -5.73
C GLU A 45 -1.33 -5.15 -5.63
N VAL A 46 -1.81 -4.43 -4.61
CA VAL A 46 -1.40 -3.05 -4.32
C VAL A 46 0.12 -2.96 -4.07
N ARG A 47 0.69 -3.88 -3.30
CA ARG A 47 2.13 -3.96 -3.05
C ARG A 47 2.93 -4.04 -4.35
N LYS A 48 2.50 -4.89 -5.29
CA LYS A 48 3.10 -5.02 -6.62
C LYS A 48 2.98 -3.73 -7.43
N LEU A 49 1.83 -3.05 -7.38
CA LEU A 49 1.61 -1.77 -8.06
C LEU A 49 2.49 -0.63 -7.52
N PHE A 50 2.90 -0.70 -6.26
CA PHE A 50 3.90 0.21 -5.67
C PHE A 50 5.36 -0.18 -5.98
N GLY A 51 5.59 -1.30 -6.68
CA GLY A 51 6.94 -1.76 -7.00
C GLY A 51 7.73 -2.26 -5.79
N ILE A 52 7.03 -2.67 -4.72
CA ILE A 52 7.66 -3.23 -3.53
C ILE A 52 7.87 -4.73 -3.78
N ALA A 53 9.13 -5.15 -3.85
CA ALA A 53 9.56 -6.55 -4.05
C ALA A 53 9.40 -7.36 -2.77
#